data_AF-A0A1Q5DVE5-F1
#
_entry.id   AF-A0A1Q5DVE5-F1
#
_cell.length_a   1.000
_cell.length_b   1.000
_cell.length_c   1.000
_cell.angle_alpha   90.00
_cell.angle_beta   90.00
_cell.angle_gamma   90.00
#
_symmetry.space_group_name_H-M   'P 1'
#
loop_
_entity.id
_entity.type
_entity.pdbx_description
1 polymer ?
#
loop_
_entity_poly.entity_id
_entity_poly.type
_entity_poly.pdbx_seq_one_letter_code
_entity_poly.pdbx_strand_id
1 'polypeptide(L)'
;MEKRTCNRVPLKRSNVDKFKSILRNGQYRTTHQGFALDWHGCLIDGQHRAAAIIETGATVTAQVTYNLSPESFAAIDGGRVRSAGDFVAQITEMRQSNANVYAAALKILANRGAGIHWTRWTSGKLTAEQLQELVPAWPVEEKRIVHLISKGKQCHASATGLIVAHKIITEVWPEHIADLFFDGIGEESREFVGRDPRAMYTNTMINVNRGVVSRDSVQQSAQAIKAFNALVSGDSIGTLKKMKASGVKIVTDRRTGKEIRQEYLADRYPDVIQPAINISEKWLGESGLEPNR
;
A
#
# COMPACT_ATOMS: atom_id res chain seq x y z
N MET A 1 36.87 -30.91 -28.82
CA MET A 1 35.58 -30.31 -28.43
C MET A 1 35.61 -28.85 -28.82
N GLU A 2 34.90 -28.47 -29.88
CA GLU A 2 34.72 -27.06 -30.24
C GLU A 2 34.02 -26.34 -29.08
N LYS A 3 34.60 -25.21 -28.62
CA LYS A 3 34.00 -24.36 -27.60
C LYS A 3 32.74 -23.71 -28.20
N ARG A 4 31.58 -24.34 -28.00
CA ARG A 4 30.30 -23.72 -28.32
C ARG A 4 30.12 -22.49 -27.41
N THR A 5 29.91 -21.31 -27.99
CA THR A 5 29.63 -20.10 -27.22
C THR A 5 28.22 -20.24 -26.64
N CYS A 6 28.11 -20.32 -25.31
CA CYS A 6 26.81 -20.33 -24.65
C CYS A 6 26.04 -19.05 -25.00
N ASN A 7 24.83 -19.19 -25.55
CA ASN A 7 23.95 -18.04 -25.77
C ASN A 7 23.62 -17.40 -24.42
N ARG A 8 24.08 -16.16 -24.21
CA ARG A 8 23.81 -15.40 -22.99
C ARG A 8 22.62 -14.50 -23.23
N VAL A 9 21.54 -14.71 -22.48
CA VAL A 9 20.49 -13.69 -22.41
C VAL A 9 21.05 -12.49 -21.65
N PRO A 10 20.89 -11.26 -22.17
CA PRO A 10 21.38 -10.08 -21.49
C PRO A 10 20.90 -10.00 -20.04
N LEU A 11 21.85 -9.85 -19.11
CA LEU A 11 21.52 -9.72 -17.70
C LEU A 11 20.85 -8.37 -17.45
N LYS A 12 19.60 -8.40 -16.97
CA LYS A 12 18.96 -7.20 -16.42
C LYS A 12 19.66 -6.79 -15.13
N ARG A 13 20.31 -5.63 -15.16
CA ARG A 13 21.08 -5.10 -14.04
C ARG A 13 20.26 -5.01 -12.75
N SER A 14 19.00 -4.58 -12.85
CA SER A 14 18.06 -4.51 -11.72
C SER A 14 17.83 -5.87 -11.02
N ASN A 15 17.81 -6.98 -11.77
CA ASN A 15 17.67 -8.32 -11.18
C ASN A 15 18.96 -8.77 -10.49
N VAL A 16 20.11 -8.46 -11.07
CA VAL A 16 21.41 -8.73 -10.43
C VAL A 16 21.51 -7.94 -9.13
N ASP A 17 21.23 -6.64 -9.15
CA ASP A 17 21.30 -5.78 -7.97
C ASP A 17 20.30 -6.21 -6.88
N LYS A 18 19.11 -6.73 -7.25
CA LYS A 18 18.18 -7.36 -6.31
C LYS A 18 18.82 -8.54 -5.59
N PHE A 19 19.43 -9.48 -6.32
CA PHE A 19 20.11 -10.62 -5.69
C PHE A 19 21.34 -10.19 -4.87
N LYS A 20 22.07 -9.16 -5.30
CA LYS A 20 23.18 -8.60 -4.50
C LYS A 20 22.69 -8.08 -3.15
N SER A 21 21.55 -7.39 -3.12
CA SER A 21 20.94 -6.94 -1.86
C SER A 21 20.57 -8.13 -0.96
N ILE A 22 19.93 -9.16 -1.52
CA ILE A 22 19.55 -10.37 -0.78
C ILE A 22 20.79 -11.06 -0.18
N LEU A 23 21.86 -11.22 -0.97
CA LEU A 23 23.11 -11.85 -0.54
C LEU A 23 23.79 -11.05 0.57
N ARG A 24 23.93 -9.73 0.41
CA ARG A 24 24.56 -8.85 1.39
C ARG A 24 23.79 -8.79 2.72
N ASN A 25 22.48 -8.93 2.66
CA ASN A 25 21.62 -8.93 3.84
C ASN A 25 21.51 -10.33 4.50
N GLY A 26 22.20 -11.36 4.00
CA GLY A 26 22.08 -12.72 4.53
C GLY A 26 20.69 -13.36 4.34
N GLN A 27 19.89 -12.82 3.42
CA GLN A 27 18.52 -13.25 3.15
C GLN A 27 18.43 -14.36 2.10
N TYR A 28 19.56 -14.80 1.54
CA TYR A 28 19.57 -15.92 0.61
C TYR A 28 19.13 -17.22 1.32
N ARG A 29 18.24 -17.97 0.68
CA ARG A 29 17.73 -19.26 1.18
C ARG A 29 17.87 -20.30 0.08
N THR A 30 18.39 -21.48 0.43
CA THR A 30 18.46 -22.62 -0.48
C THR A 30 17.05 -23.13 -0.75
N THR A 31 16.65 -23.19 -2.02
CA THR A 31 15.35 -23.72 -2.45
C THR A 31 15.54 -24.79 -3.53
N HIS A 32 14.43 -25.32 -4.06
CA HIS A 32 14.47 -26.20 -5.24
C HIS A 32 14.95 -25.48 -6.51
N GLN A 33 14.85 -24.15 -6.56
CA GLN A 33 15.41 -23.37 -7.66
C GLN A 33 16.91 -23.22 -7.46
N GLY A 34 17.67 -24.01 -8.23
CA GLY A 34 19.13 -24.05 -8.20
C GLY A 34 19.78 -23.37 -9.41
N PHE A 35 20.98 -23.82 -9.76
CA PHE A 35 21.63 -23.55 -11.04
C PHE A 35 21.36 -24.71 -11.99
N ALA A 36 21.24 -24.43 -13.28
CA ALA A 36 21.01 -25.47 -14.27
C ALA A 36 22.02 -25.38 -15.42
N LEU A 37 22.69 -26.49 -15.68
CA LEU A 37 23.68 -26.65 -16.74
C LEU A 37 23.17 -27.62 -17.79
N ASP A 38 23.25 -27.23 -19.06
CA ASP A 38 22.96 -28.14 -20.15
C ASP A 38 24.07 -29.19 -20.34
N TRP A 39 23.86 -30.19 -21.20
CA TRP A 39 24.86 -31.21 -21.52
C TRP A 39 26.12 -30.65 -22.21
N HIS A 40 26.11 -29.39 -22.65
CA HIS A 40 27.29 -28.70 -23.18
C HIS A 40 28.04 -27.90 -22.10
N GLY A 41 27.56 -27.91 -20.85
CA GLY A 41 28.13 -27.16 -19.74
C GLY A 41 27.74 -25.67 -19.72
N CYS A 42 26.74 -25.26 -20.50
CA CYS A 42 26.23 -23.90 -20.50
C CYS A 42 25.22 -23.68 -19.37
N LEU A 43 25.35 -22.55 -18.65
CA LEU A 43 24.42 -22.16 -17.60
C LEU A 43 23.11 -21.62 -18.20
N ILE A 44 22.05 -22.41 -18.13
CA ILE A 44 20.74 -22.10 -18.72
C ILE A 44 19.73 -21.53 -17.71
N ASP A 45 19.92 -21.75 -16.41
CA ASP A 45 19.16 -21.10 -15.31
C ASP A 45 20.12 -20.58 -14.23
N GLY A 46 19.74 -19.48 -13.58
CA GLY A 46 20.47 -18.91 -12.45
C GLY A 46 21.49 -17.86 -12.84
N GLN A 47 21.46 -17.34 -14.07
CA GLN A 47 22.47 -16.39 -14.58
C GLN A 47 22.54 -15.10 -13.72
N HIS A 48 21.41 -14.50 -13.32
CA HIS A 48 21.43 -13.31 -12.43
C HIS A 48 21.95 -13.63 -11.03
N ARG A 49 21.66 -14.84 -10.51
CA ARG A 49 22.14 -15.31 -9.21
C ARG A 49 23.64 -15.53 -9.23
N ALA A 50 24.15 -16.20 -10.26
CA ALA A 50 25.58 -16.43 -10.46
C ALA A 50 26.35 -15.11 -10.58
N ALA A 51 25.85 -14.17 -11.38
CA ALA A 51 26.44 -12.84 -11.51
C ALA A 51 26.46 -12.09 -10.17
N ALA A 52 25.38 -12.12 -9.40
CA ALA A 52 25.32 -11.48 -8.08
C ALA A 52 26.29 -12.10 -7.07
N ILE A 53 26.46 -13.43 -7.09
CA ILE A 53 27.45 -14.15 -6.26
C ILE A 53 28.86 -13.72 -6.64
N ILE A 54 29.21 -13.74 -7.93
CA ILE A 54 30.52 -13.30 -8.43
C ILE A 54 30.81 -11.85 -7.99
N GLU A 55 29.84 -10.96 -8.14
CA GLU A 55 30.01 -9.53 -7.81
C GLU A 55 30.03 -9.23 -6.30
N THR A 56 29.49 -10.10 -5.46
CA THR A 56 29.47 -9.90 -4.00
C THR A 56 30.56 -10.69 -3.29
N GLY A 57 31.10 -11.73 -3.91
CA GLY A 57 32.01 -12.67 -3.27
C GLY A 57 31.33 -13.55 -2.20
N ALA A 58 30.00 -13.53 -2.10
CA ALA A 58 29.27 -14.28 -1.07
C ALA A 58 29.25 -15.79 -1.37
N THR A 59 29.46 -16.62 -0.35
CA THR A 59 29.32 -18.07 -0.46
C THR A 59 27.88 -18.48 -0.12
N VAL A 60 27.27 -19.33 -0.97
CA VAL A 60 25.92 -19.86 -0.76
C VAL A 60 25.83 -21.34 -1.08
N THR A 61 24.88 -22.04 -0.45
CA THR A 61 24.50 -23.41 -0.82
C THR A 61 23.35 -23.37 -1.82
N ALA A 62 23.49 -24.06 -2.95
CA ALA A 62 22.46 -24.14 -3.98
C ALA A 62 22.43 -25.53 -4.63
N GLN A 63 21.27 -25.98 -5.07
CA GLN A 63 21.17 -27.16 -5.92
C GLN A 63 21.76 -26.86 -7.29
N VAL A 64 22.38 -27.86 -7.92
CA VAL A 64 22.87 -27.76 -9.30
C VAL A 64 22.35 -28.95 -10.08
N THR A 65 21.58 -28.68 -11.12
CA THR A 65 21.08 -29.68 -12.04
C THR A 65 21.97 -29.70 -13.27
N TYR A 66 22.45 -30.88 -13.64
CA TYR A 66 23.34 -31.07 -14.78
C TYR A 66 22.62 -31.81 -15.92
N ASN A 67 23.23 -31.77 -17.11
CA ASN A 67 22.85 -32.59 -18.27
C ASN A 67 21.44 -32.34 -18.79
N LEU A 68 20.95 -31.09 -18.68
CA LEU A 68 19.68 -30.71 -19.29
C LEU A 68 19.81 -30.54 -20.80
N SER A 69 18.70 -30.77 -21.51
CA SER A 69 18.61 -30.42 -22.92
C SER A 69 18.60 -28.89 -23.07
N PRO A 70 19.35 -28.30 -24.03
CA PRO A 70 19.32 -26.86 -24.31
C PRO A 70 17.90 -26.32 -24.57
N GLU A 71 17.00 -27.15 -25.10
CA GLU A 71 15.60 -26.83 -25.36
C GLU A 71 14.80 -26.60 -24.05
N SER A 72 15.28 -27.15 -22.93
CA SER A 72 14.71 -26.91 -21.59
C SER A 72 14.72 -25.42 -21.22
N PHE A 73 15.62 -24.64 -21.83
CA PHE A 73 15.68 -23.18 -21.67
C PHE A 73 14.33 -22.50 -21.95
N ALA A 74 13.54 -22.99 -22.91
CA ALA A 74 12.24 -22.41 -23.25
C ALA A 74 11.16 -22.63 -22.17
N ALA A 75 11.32 -23.66 -21.34
CA ALA A 75 10.40 -23.98 -20.24
C ALA A 75 10.81 -23.35 -18.90
N ILE A 76 12.04 -22.83 -18.81
CA ILE A 76 12.58 -22.21 -17.60
C ILE A 76 12.04 -20.77 -17.48
N ASP A 77 11.59 -20.39 -16.28
CA ASP A 77 11.15 -19.03 -15.92
C ASP A 77 9.94 -18.44 -16.69
N GLY A 78 9.11 -19.28 -17.31
CA GLY A 78 7.82 -18.86 -17.91
C GLY A 78 6.70 -18.56 -16.91
N GLY A 79 6.94 -18.75 -15.61
CA GLY A 79 5.92 -18.69 -14.55
C GLY A 79 5.54 -17.28 -14.08
N ARG A 80 4.31 -17.12 -13.58
CA ARG A 80 3.86 -15.88 -12.94
C ARG A 80 4.63 -15.62 -11.64
N VAL A 81 5.29 -14.46 -11.54
CA VAL A 81 5.90 -14.00 -10.28
C VAL A 81 4.81 -13.75 -9.23
N ARG A 82 4.97 -14.34 -8.03
CA ARG A 82 4.07 -14.09 -6.89
C ARG A 82 4.08 -12.61 -6.52
N SER A 83 2.89 -12.04 -6.38
CA SER A 83 2.63 -10.67 -5.94
C SER A 83 2.59 -10.60 -4.41
N ALA A 84 2.66 -9.38 -3.86
CA ALA A 84 2.49 -9.16 -2.42
C ALA A 84 1.14 -9.73 -1.91
N GLY A 85 0.08 -9.65 -2.71
CA GLY A 85 -1.22 -10.22 -2.35
C GLY A 85 -1.22 -11.75 -2.31
N ASP A 86 -0.42 -12.42 -3.15
CA ASP A 86 -0.28 -13.89 -3.08
C ASP A 86 0.42 -14.31 -1.78
N PHE A 87 1.45 -13.55 -1.36
CA PHE A 87 2.12 -13.80 -0.08
C PHE A 87 1.20 -13.52 1.11
N VAL A 88 0.46 -12.41 1.10
CA VAL A 88 -0.52 -12.11 2.16
C VAL A 88 -1.58 -13.20 2.24
N ALA A 89 -2.16 -13.62 1.12
CA ALA A 89 -3.15 -14.71 1.09
C ALA A 89 -2.58 -16.01 1.68
N GLN A 90 -1.31 -16.32 1.38
CA GLN A 90 -0.64 -17.48 1.97
C GLN A 90 -0.40 -17.34 3.48
N ILE A 91 -0.05 -16.15 3.97
CA ILE A 91 0.21 -15.91 5.40
C ILE A 91 -1.09 -15.90 6.22
N THR A 92 -2.16 -15.32 5.66
CA THR A 92 -3.40 -15.05 6.41
C THR A 92 -4.55 -15.99 6.07
N GLU A 93 -4.37 -16.88 5.08
CA GLU A 93 -5.40 -17.78 4.53
C GLU A 93 -6.65 -17.07 3.99
N MET A 94 -6.56 -15.75 3.78
CA MET A 94 -7.66 -14.93 3.27
C MET A 94 -7.94 -15.22 1.79
N ARG A 95 -9.16 -14.91 1.35
CA ARG A 95 -9.49 -14.90 -0.08
C ARG A 95 -8.54 -13.96 -0.83
N GLN A 96 -8.02 -14.43 -1.97
CA GLN A 96 -7.03 -13.70 -2.77
C GLN A 96 -7.41 -12.24 -3.08
N SER A 97 -8.68 -11.97 -3.37
CA SER A 97 -9.17 -10.61 -3.64
C SER A 97 -9.01 -9.69 -2.43
N ASN A 98 -9.24 -10.20 -1.22
CA ASN A 98 -9.14 -9.43 0.02
C ASN A 98 -7.67 -9.21 0.40
N ALA A 99 -6.86 -10.27 0.27
CA ALA A 99 -5.42 -10.21 0.48
C ALA A 99 -4.72 -9.18 -0.43
N ASN A 100 -5.17 -9.05 -1.69
CA ASN A 100 -4.62 -8.03 -2.61
C ASN A 100 -4.85 -6.60 -2.09
N VAL A 101 -6.03 -6.30 -1.56
CA VAL A 101 -6.36 -4.97 -1.02
C VAL A 101 -5.58 -4.73 0.28
N TYR A 102 -5.49 -5.75 1.14
CA TYR A 102 -4.76 -5.67 2.39
C TYR A 102 -3.24 -5.49 2.17
N ALA A 103 -2.63 -6.22 1.24
CA ALA A 103 -1.24 -6.05 0.85
C ALA A 103 -0.92 -4.63 0.36
N ALA A 104 -1.85 -4.01 -0.39
CA ALA A 104 -1.71 -2.62 -0.81
C ALA A 104 -1.77 -1.65 0.38
N ALA A 105 -2.60 -1.92 1.38
CA ALA A 105 -2.69 -1.13 2.61
C ALA A 105 -1.43 -1.28 3.47
N LEU A 106 -0.93 -2.51 3.64
CA LEU A 106 0.32 -2.79 4.36
C LEU A 106 1.50 -2.02 3.78
N LYS A 107 1.59 -1.87 2.45
CA LYS A 107 2.64 -1.04 1.83
C LYS A 107 2.55 0.42 2.25
N ILE A 108 1.35 0.99 2.29
CA ILE A 108 1.14 2.38 2.70
C ILE A 108 1.50 2.55 4.18
N LEU A 109 1.02 1.64 5.03
CA LEU A 109 1.31 1.65 6.46
C LEU A 109 2.82 1.48 6.72
N ALA A 110 3.50 0.59 5.99
CA ALA A 110 4.94 0.35 6.10
C ALA A 110 5.75 1.63 5.82
N ASN A 111 5.40 2.31 4.74
CA ASN A 111 6.05 3.57 4.38
C ASN A 111 5.74 4.69 5.38
N ARG A 112 4.53 4.72 5.97
CA ARG A 112 4.20 5.61 7.10
C ARG A 112 5.06 5.31 8.32
N GLY A 113 5.13 4.05 8.75
CA GLY A 113 5.90 3.62 9.91
C GLY A 113 7.40 3.88 9.77
N ALA A 114 7.92 3.84 8.55
CA ALA A 114 9.30 4.21 8.23
C ALA A 114 9.56 5.73 8.16
N GLY A 115 8.56 6.58 8.47
CA GLY A 115 8.71 8.04 8.44
C GLY A 115 8.87 8.65 7.04
N ILE A 116 8.53 7.90 5.98
CA ILE A 116 8.61 8.39 4.61
C ILE A 116 7.53 9.47 4.41
N HIS A 117 7.81 10.48 3.59
CA HIS A 117 6.80 11.48 3.24
C HIS A 117 5.62 10.87 2.46
N TRP A 118 4.39 11.29 2.76
CA TRP A 118 3.15 10.65 2.25
C TRP A 118 3.06 10.57 0.72
N THR A 119 3.69 11.50 0.00
CA THR A 119 3.76 11.50 -1.47
C THR A 119 4.47 10.26 -2.05
N ARG A 120 5.16 9.49 -1.23
CA ARG A 120 5.90 8.27 -1.62
C ARG A 120 5.34 6.99 -1.02
N TRP A 121 4.24 7.04 -0.27
CA TRP A 121 3.71 5.85 0.43
C TRP A 121 3.18 4.75 -0.50
N THR A 122 2.89 5.06 -1.76
CA THR A 122 2.47 4.06 -2.75
C THR A 122 3.64 3.44 -3.52
N SER A 123 4.85 3.96 -3.33
CA SER A 123 6.05 3.52 -4.04
C SER A 123 6.70 2.29 -3.39
N GLY A 124 7.55 1.60 -4.17
CA GLY A 124 8.28 0.42 -3.70
C GLY A 124 7.47 -0.88 -3.76
N LYS A 125 8.17 -1.98 -3.45
CA LYS A 125 7.59 -3.33 -3.33
C LYS A 125 7.95 -3.88 -1.96
N LEU A 126 6.99 -4.53 -1.31
CA LEU A 126 7.24 -5.30 -0.11
C LEU A 126 7.79 -6.68 -0.50
N THR A 127 8.81 -7.12 0.22
CA THR A 127 9.34 -8.49 0.15
C THR A 127 8.46 -9.44 0.95
N ALA A 128 8.62 -10.75 0.76
CA ALA A 128 7.85 -11.75 1.51
C ALA A 128 8.20 -11.70 3.00
N GLU A 129 9.48 -11.47 3.32
CA GLU A 129 10.01 -11.34 4.67
C GLU A 129 9.40 -10.12 5.37
N GLN A 130 9.38 -8.96 4.69
CA GLN A 130 8.69 -7.77 5.22
C GLN A 130 7.20 -8.04 5.46
N LEU A 131 6.52 -8.77 4.58
CA LEU A 131 5.11 -9.10 4.78
C LEU A 131 4.88 -10.01 6.00
N GLN A 132 5.79 -10.95 6.26
CA GLN A 132 5.73 -11.80 7.46
C GLN A 132 5.86 -10.99 8.76
N GLU A 133 6.61 -9.89 8.76
CA GLU A 133 6.74 -8.98 9.90
C GLU A 133 5.55 -8.01 10.00
N LEU A 134 5.07 -7.50 8.87
CA LEU A 134 4.05 -6.45 8.83
C LEU A 134 2.64 -6.94 9.13
N VAL A 135 2.28 -8.15 8.68
CA VAL A 135 0.95 -8.74 8.93
C VAL A 135 0.63 -8.83 10.44
N PRO A 136 1.52 -9.37 11.30
CA PRO A 136 1.28 -9.39 12.74
C PRO A 136 1.46 -8.03 13.42
N ALA A 137 2.25 -7.11 12.87
CA ALA A 137 2.41 -5.76 13.41
C ALA A 137 1.14 -4.91 13.23
N TRP A 138 0.40 -5.10 12.13
CA TRP A 138 -0.84 -4.38 11.84
C TRP A 138 -2.00 -5.31 11.49
N PRO A 139 -2.47 -6.14 12.43
CA PRO A 139 -3.51 -7.11 12.14
C PRO A 139 -4.82 -6.41 11.79
N VAL A 140 -5.47 -6.90 10.73
CA VAL A 140 -6.84 -6.55 10.33
C VAL A 140 -7.56 -7.83 9.95
N GLU A 141 -8.67 -8.10 10.61
CA GLU A 141 -9.47 -9.31 10.35
C GLU A 141 -10.11 -9.28 8.96
N GLU A 142 -10.28 -10.45 8.33
CA GLU A 142 -10.82 -10.52 6.97
C GLU A 142 -12.23 -9.95 6.87
N LYS A 143 -13.09 -10.19 7.89
CA LYS A 143 -14.44 -9.63 7.93
C LYS A 143 -14.44 -8.10 7.87
N ARG A 144 -13.48 -7.45 8.53
CA ARG A 144 -13.32 -5.98 8.50
C ARG A 144 -12.86 -5.51 7.12
N ILE A 145 -11.93 -6.22 6.49
CA ILE A 145 -11.51 -5.93 5.10
C ILE A 145 -12.71 -6.01 4.14
N VAL A 146 -13.51 -7.07 4.24
CA VAL A 146 -14.71 -7.27 3.40
C VAL A 146 -15.73 -6.14 3.63
N HIS A 147 -15.96 -5.77 4.89
CA HIS A 147 -16.84 -4.66 5.25
C HIS A 147 -16.39 -3.33 4.63
N LEU A 148 -15.11 -2.97 4.79
CA LEU A 148 -14.55 -1.74 4.22
C LEU A 148 -14.54 -1.76 2.68
N ILE A 149 -14.38 -2.93 2.05
CA ILE A 149 -14.57 -3.08 0.59
C ILE A 149 -16.02 -2.77 0.20
N SER A 150 -16.99 -3.28 0.96
CA SER A 150 -18.43 -3.01 0.73
C SER A 150 -18.74 -1.52 0.86
N LYS A 151 -18.31 -0.89 1.96
CA LYS A 151 -18.46 0.56 2.18
C LYS A 151 -17.78 1.39 1.09
N GLY A 152 -16.59 0.99 0.65
CA GLY A 152 -15.90 1.61 -0.48
C GLY A 152 -16.73 1.58 -1.78
N LYS A 153 -17.43 0.48 -2.07
CA LYS A 153 -18.34 0.40 -3.23
C LYS A 153 -19.54 1.35 -3.08
N GLN A 154 -20.13 1.44 -1.90
CA GLN A 154 -21.30 2.29 -1.62
C GLN A 154 -20.99 3.80 -1.75
N CYS A 155 -19.78 4.24 -1.39
CA CYS A 155 -19.39 5.66 -1.48
C CYS A 155 -18.40 5.98 -2.61
N HIS A 156 -18.01 5.00 -3.43
CA HIS A 156 -16.95 5.12 -4.45
C HIS A 156 -15.56 5.49 -3.89
N ALA A 157 -15.27 5.07 -2.65
CA ALA A 157 -13.96 5.19 -2.04
C ALA A 157 -13.06 3.98 -2.35
N SER A 158 -11.76 4.20 -2.26
CA SER A 158 -10.71 3.19 -2.29
C SER A 158 -10.79 2.36 -1.02
N ALA A 159 -11.06 1.06 -1.16
CA ALA A 159 -11.03 0.11 -0.04
C ALA A 159 -9.65 0.12 0.67
N THR A 160 -8.56 0.24 -0.09
CA THR A 160 -7.22 0.38 0.48
C THR A 160 -7.09 1.67 1.31
N GLY A 161 -7.65 2.79 0.84
CA GLY A 161 -7.67 4.03 1.59
C GLY A 161 -8.48 3.92 2.89
N LEU A 162 -9.63 3.25 2.84
CA LEU A 162 -10.46 2.99 4.02
C LEU A 162 -9.75 2.09 5.04
N ILE A 163 -9.09 1.00 4.61
CA ILE A 163 -8.32 0.12 5.51
C ILE A 163 -7.15 0.87 6.17
N VAL A 164 -6.43 1.70 5.41
CA VAL A 164 -5.35 2.53 5.95
C VAL A 164 -5.89 3.51 6.99
N ALA A 165 -6.97 4.23 6.68
CA ALA A 165 -7.60 5.16 7.62
C ALA A 165 -8.10 4.44 8.88
N HIS A 166 -8.81 3.31 8.71
CA HIS A 166 -9.32 2.51 9.82
C HIS A 166 -8.18 2.05 10.73
N LYS A 167 -7.07 1.56 10.16
CA LYS A 167 -5.95 1.11 10.98
C LYS A 167 -5.28 2.26 11.73
N ILE A 168 -5.06 3.41 11.08
CA ILE A 168 -4.47 4.59 11.72
C ILE A 168 -5.38 5.14 12.83
N ILE A 169 -6.71 5.13 12.62
CA ILE A 169 -7.68 5.56 13.64
C ILE A 169 -7.66 4.59 14.83
N THR A 170 -7.63 3.28 14.58
CA THR A 170 -7.63 2.26 15.64
C THR A 170 -6.31 2.12 16.39
N GLU A 171 -5.25 2.80 15.97
CA GLU A 171 -4.05 3.04 16.80
C GLU A 171 -4.31 4.03 17.95
N VAL A 172 -5.35 4.87 17.84
CA VAL A 172 -5.64 5.97 18.78
C VAL A 172 -7.00 5.79 19.47
N TRP A 173 -8.00 5.31 18.75
CA TRP A 173 -9.37 5.13 19.23
C TRP A 173 -9.78 3.65 19.25
N PRO A 174 -10.64 3.23 20.19
CA PRO A 174 -11.23 1.89 20.14
C PRO A 174 -11.98 1.62 18.84
N GLU A 175 -12.01 0.36 18.40
CA GLU A 175 -12.64 -0.04 17.14
C GLU A 175 -14.12 0.36 17.06
N HIS A 176 -14.88 0.19 18.14
CA HIS A 176 -16.30 0.58 18.19
C HIS A 176 -16.53 2.09 17.96
N ILE A 177 -15.56 2.96 18.29
CA ILE A 177 -15.64 4.39 17.99
C ILE A 177 -15.27 4.68 16.54
N ALA A 178 -14.28 3.97 15.99
CA ALA A 178 -13.98 4.05 14.56
C ALA A 178 -15.21 3.64 13.71
N ASP A 179 -15.93 2.62 14.16
CA ASP A 179 -17.11 2.08 13.49
C ASP A 179 -18.25 3.11 13.38
N LEU A 180 -18.39 4.04 14.32
CA LEU A 180 -19.35 5.15 14.20
C LEU A 180 -19.19 5.95 12.90
N PHE A 181 -17.96 6.04 12.39
CA PHE A 181 -17.64 6.64 11.10
C PHE A 181 -17.79 5.64 9.95
N PHE A 182 -17.11 4.49 10.02
CA PHE A 182 -17.05 3.56 8.89
C PHE A 182 -18.38 2.86 8.60
N ASP A 183 -19.21 2.64 9.61
CA ASP A 183 -20.55 2.07 9.45
C ASP A 183 -21.53 3.11 8.92
N GLY A 184 -21.34 4.40 9.25
CA GLY A 184 -22.24 5.45 8.77
C GLY A 184 -21.90 6.00 7.38
N ILE A 185 -20.70 5.78 6.82
CA ILE A 185 -20.42 6.17 5.43
C ILE A 185 -21.12 5.25 4.42
N GLY A 186 -21.36 5.76 3.20
CA GLY A 186 -22.12 5.06 2.17
C GLY A 186 -23.54 5.58 2.02
N GLU A 187 -24.47 4.70 1.65
CA GLU A 187 -25.83 5.10 1.25
C GLU A 187 -26.62 5.74 2.39
N GLU A 188 -26.50 5.21 3.60
CA GLU A 188 -27.20 5.68 4.81
C GLU A 188 -26.86 7.15 5.16
N SER A 189 -25.61 7.59 4.94
CA SER A 189 -25.25 8.99 5.17
C SER A 189 -25.84 9.99 4.17
N ARG A 190 -26.42 9.54 3.05
CA ARG A 190 -26.90 10.44 1.98
C ARG A 190 -28.16 11.22 2.38
N GLU A 191 -28.88 10.76 3.39
CA GLU A 191 -30.10 11.39 3.90
C GLU A 191 -29.83 12.55 4.86
N PHE A 192 -28.60 12.65 5.40
CA PHE A 192 -28.20 13.72 6.31
C PHE A 192 -27.73 14.95 5.52
N VAL A 193 -28.70 15.77 5.10
CA VAL A 193 -28.44 17.03 4.39
C VAL A 193 -27.82 18.05 5.35
N GLY A 194 -26.51 18.27 5.17
CA GLY A 194 -25.83 19.49 5.61
C GLY A 194 -25.29 19.50 7.04
N ARG A 195 -24.27 18.66 7.31
CA ARG A 195 -23.06 18.91 8.14
C ARG A 195 -22.49 17.65 8.82
N ASP A 196 -23.14 16.49 8.68
CA ASP A 196 -22.55 15.21 9.14
C ASP A 196 -21.24 14.93 8.39
N PRO A 197 -20.11 14.75 9.09
CA PRO A 197 -18.81 14.45 8.46
C PRO A 197 -18.80 13.16 7.63
N ARG A 198 -19.63 12.17 7.95
CA ARG A 198 -19.80 10.91 7.19
C ARG A 198 -20.44 11.20 5.84
N ALA A 199 -21.53 11.97 5.83
CA ALA A 199 -22.20 12.42 4.60
C ALA A 199 -21.26 13.26 3.74
N MET A 200 -20.47 14.14 4.36
CA MET A 200 -19.46 14.95 3.68
C MET A 200 -18.39 14.07 3.01
N TYR A 201 -17.89 13.04 3.69
CA TYR A 201 -16.96 12.08 3.09
C TYR A 201 -17.60 11.32 1.93
N THR A 202 -18.80 10.74 2.12
CA THR A 202 -19.55 10.02 1.08
C THR A 202 -19.74 10.89 -0.17
N ASN A 203 -20.24 12.11 -0.02
CA ASN A 203 -20.46 13.04 -1.13
C ASN A 203 -19.17 13.46 -1.83
N THR A 204 -18.08 13.60 -1.06
CA THR A 204 -16.75 13.85 -1.64
C THR A 204 -16.29 12.66 -2.49
N MET A 205 -16.47 11.43 -2.00
CA MET A 205 -16.01 10.22 -2.70
C MET A 205 -16.85 9.88 -3.94
N ILE A 206 -18.15 10.21 -3.98
CA ILE A 206 -18.98 10.05 -5.19
C ILE A 206 -18.40 10.85 -6.37
N ASN A 207 -17.80 12.00 -6.10
CA ASN A 207 -17.15 12.84 -7.11
C ASN A 207 -15.82 12.29 -7.63
N VAL A 208 -15.31 11.16 -7.10
CA VAL A 208 -14.15 10.43 -7.63
C VAL A 208 -14.43 9.88 -9.03
N ASN A 209 -15.62 9.31 -9.26
CA ASN A 209 -15.99 8.76 -10.57
C ASN A 209 -16.19 9.83 -11.64
N ARG A 210 -16.49 11.06 -11.21
CA ARG A 210 -16.57 12.23 -12.08
C ARG A 210 -15.19 12.85 -12.37
N GLY A 211 -14.11 12.25 -11.88
CA GLY A 211 -12.74 12.75 -12.05
C GLY A 211 -12.40 14.00 -11.23
N VAL A 212 -13.34 14.49 -10.40
CA VAL A 212 -13.15 15.69 -9.59
C VAL A 212 -12.27 15.38 -8.38
N VAL A 213 -12.42 14.19 -7.78
CA VAL A 213 -11.63 13.73 -6.63
C VAL A 213 -10.59 12.66 -7.04
N SER A 214 -9.47 12.60 -6.33
CA SER A 214 -8.36 11.69 -6.64
C SER A 214 -8.76 10.26 -6.33
N ARG A 215 -8.36 9.30 -7.17
CA ARG A 215 -8.44 7.85 -6.90
C ARG A 215 -7.29 7.36 -6.00
N ASP A 216 -6.39 8.25 -5.59
CA ASP A 216 -5.25 7.93 -4.76
C ASP A 216 -5.67 7.53 -3.34
N SER A 217 -5.28 6.33 -2.92
CA SER A 217 -5.64 5.76 -1.61
C SER A 217 -5.09 6.55 -0.43
N VAL A 218 -3.95 7.24 -0.57
CA VAL A 218 -3.35 8.05 0.50
C VAL A 218 -4.12 9.35 0.71
N GLN A 219 -4.55 9.98 -0.39
CA GLN A 219 -5.42 11.16 -0.34
C GLN A 219 -6.77 10.85 0.29
N GLN A 220 -7.39 9.74 -0.12
CA GLN A 220 -8.70 9.36 0.41
C GLN A 220 -8.62 8.93 1.87
N SER A 221 -7.56 8.23 2.30
CA SER A 221 -7.38 7.91 3.71
C SER A 221 -7.20 9.16 4.58
N ALA A 222 -6.46 10.16 4.10
CA ALA A 222 -6.34 11.45 4.78
C ALA A 222 -7.70 12.18 4.88
N GLN A 223 -8.52 12.15 3.83
CA GLN A 223 -9.85 12.75 3.85
C GLN A 223 -10.79 12.01 4.83
N ALA A 224 -10.67 10.68 4.95
CA ALA A 224 -11.41 9.88 5.91
C ALA A 224 -11.02 10.25 7.35
N ILE A 225 -9.73 10.38 7.66
CA ILE A 225 -9.25 10.82 8.99
C ILE A 225 -9.76 12.22 9.33
N LYS A 226 -9.73 13.17 8.39
CA LYS A 226 -10.28 14.51 8.61
C LYS A 226 -11.78 14.48 8.92
N ALA A 227 -12.53 13.65 8.20
CA ALA A 227 -13.96 13.48 8.45
C ALA A 227 -14.23 12.80 9.80
N PHE A 228 -13.48 11.76 10.15
CA PHE A 228 -13.55 11.12 11.46
C PHE A 228 -13.26 12.11 12.59
N ASN A 229 -12.19 12.91 12.48
CA ASN A 229 -11.86 13.92 13.50
C ASN A 229 -13.00 14.91 13.72
N ALA A 230 -13.68 15.36 12.65
CA ALA A 230 -14.85 16.23 12.79
C ALA A 230 -16.07 15.51 13.38
N LEU A 231 -16.23 14.21 13.11
CA LEU A 231 -17.30 13.42 13.69
C LEU A 231 -17.15 13.37 15.22
N VAL A 232 -15.95 13.04 15.70
CA VAL A 232 -15.73 12.90 17.15
C VAL A 232 -15.62 14.23 17.88
N SER A 233 -15.16 15.30 17.22
CA SER A 233 -15.06 16.65 17.82
C SER A 233 -16.35 17.47 17.75
N GLY A 234 -17.28 17.12 16.87
CA GLY A 234 -18.48 17.95 16.63
C GLY A 234 -18.25 19.09 15.63
N ASP A 235 -17.05 19.21 15.07
CA ASP A 235 -16.73 20.26 14.11
C ASP A 235 -17.55 20.12 12.82
N SER A 236 -17.92 21.26 12.23
CA SER A 236 -18.56 21.28 10.92
C SER A 236 -17.51 21.48 9.82
N ILE A 237 -17.45 20.54 8.87
CA ILE A 237 -16.56 20.63 7.71
C ILE A 237 -17.33 21.14 6.50
N GLY A 238 -16.83 22.20 5.85
CA GLY A 238 -17.39 22.68 4.58
C GLY A 238 -16.91 21.92 3.34
N THR A 239 -15.65 21.47 3.31
CA THR A 239 -15.09 20.70 2.18
C THR A 239 -13.88 19.86 2.61
N LEU A 240 -13.80 18.62 2.13
CA LEU A 240 -12.63 17.76 2.30
C LEU A 240 -11.59 17.99 1.19
N LYS A 241 -10.69 18.96 1.40
CA LYS A 241 -9.64 19.30 0.43
C LYS A 241 -8.58 18.20 0.33
N LYS A 242 -8.12 17.95 -0.91
CA LYS A 242 -6.94 17.12 -1.20
C LYS A 242 -5.69 17.78 -0.62
N MET A 243 -4.75 16.95 -0.15
CA MET A 243 -3.41 17.38 0.24
C MET A 243 -2.61 17.76 -1.01
N LYS A 244 -1.91 18.89 -0.97
CA LYS A 244 -1.04 19.36 -2.05
C LYS A 244 0.35 18.78 -1.91
N ALA A 245 0.91 18.28 -3.01
CA ALA A 245 2.34 18.01 -3.09
C ALA A 245 3.12 19.33 -3.20
N SER A 246 4.38 19.33 -2.80
CA SER A 246 5.27 20.49 -2.93
C SER A 246 5.37 20.92 -4.38
N GLY A 247 5.48 22.22 -4.61
CA GLY A 247 5.57 22.75 -5.96
C GLY A 247 5.98 24.20 -5.99
N VAL A 248 5.98 24.76 -7.19
CA VAL A 248 6.29 26.17 -7.44
C VAL A 248 5.07 26.83 -8.04
N LYS A 249 4.63 27.93 -7.44
CA LYS A 249 3.59 28.79 -7.99
C LYS A 249 4.23 30.05 -8.55
N ILE A 250 3.89 30.40 -9.78
CA ILE A 250 4.26 31.69 -10.35
C ILE A 250 3.21 32.70 -9.89
N VAL A 251 3.64 33.73 -9.18
CA VAL A 251 2.78 34.79 -8.65
C VAL A 251 3.27 36.10 -9.23
N THR A 252 2.40 36.84 -9.90
CA THR A 252 2.71 38.17 -10.38
C THR A 252 2.65 39.17 -9.23
N ASP A 253 3.75 39.86 -8.99
CA ASP A 253 3.79 40.97 -8.04
C ASP A 253 2.88 42.10 -8.54
N ARG A 254 1.84 42.41 -7.76
CA ARG A 254 0.84 43.44 -8.09
C ARG A 254 1.42 44.86 -8.19
N ARG A 255 2.58 45.13 -7.59
CA ARG A 255 3.25 46.43 -7.62
C ARG A 255 4.23 46.56 -8.79
N THR A 256 4.92 45.48 -9.15
CA THR A 256 6.03 45.54 -10.12
C THR A 256 5.73 44.84 -11.44
N GLY A 257 4.63 44.08 -11.53
CA GLY A 257 4.26 43.29 -12.69
C GLY A 257 5.17 42.09 -12.95
N LYS A 258 6.20 41.87 -12.11
CA LYS A 258 7.17 40.79 -12.28
C LYS A 258 6.61 39.46 -11.79
N GLU A 259 6.89 38.40 -12.52
CA GLU A 259 6.59 37.04 -12.11
C GLU A 259 7.60 36.58 -11.05
N ILE A 260 7.11 36.26 -9.86
CA ILE A 260 7.88 35.70 -8.75
C ILE A 260 7.56 34.22 -8.65
N ARG A 261 8.61 33.38 -8.62
CA ARG A 261 8.48 31.95 -8.32
C ARG A 261 8.40 31.78 -6.82
N GLN A 262 7.24 31.36 -6.31
CA GLN A 262 7.01 31.05 -4.91
C GLN A 262 6.94 29.53 -4.72
N GLU A 263 7.94 28.96 -4.07
CA GLU A 263 7.90 27.55 -3.67
C GLU A 263 6.96 27.35 -2.48
N TYR A 264 6.23 26.24 -2.47
CA TYR A 264 5.41 25.83 -1.34
C TYR A 264 5.66 24.37 -0.99
N LEU A 265 5.67 24.08 0.31
CA LEU A 265 5.87 22.73 0.84
C LEU A 265 4.62 21.88 0.64
N ALA A 266 4.83 20.57 0.64
CA ALA A 266 3.71 19.63 0.65
C ALA A 266 2.93 19.73 1.97
N ASP A 267 1.62 19.55 1.90
CA ASP A 267 0.78 19.47 3.10
C ASP A 267 1.22 18.27 3.96
N ARG A 268 1.04 18.33 5.28
CA ARG A 268 1.26 17.15 6.14
C ARG A 268 0.08 16.19 6.05
N TYR A 269 0.35 14.89 6.24
CA TYR A 269 -0.70 13.91 6.45
C TYR A 269 -1.42 14.23 7.78
N PRO A 270 -2.77 14.17 7.83
CA PRO A 270 -3.50 14.56 9.03
C PRO A 270 -3.29 13.56 10.17
N ASP A 271 -3.12 14.09 11.38
CA ASP A 271 -3.11 13.29 12.61
C ASP A 271 -4.54 12.95 13.05
N VAL A 272 -4.70 11.82 13.75
CA VAL A 272 -5.95 11.47 14.43
C VAL A 272 -6.01 12.26 15.73
N ILE A 273 -7.12 12.96 15.98
CA ILE A 273 -7.31 13.72 17.21
C ILE A 273 -7.26 12.78 18.42
N GLN A 274 -6.59 13.18 19.49
CA GLN A 274 -6.48 12.36 20.70
C GLN A 274 -7.82 12.29 21.44
N PRO A 275 -8.13 11.19 22.17
CA PRO A 275 -9.36 11.07 22.94
C PRO A 275 -9.40 12.07 24.10
N ALA A 276 -9.99 13.24 23.88
CA ALA A 276 -10.24 14.24 24.93
C ALA A 276 -11.57 13.96 25.63
N ILE A 277 -11.69 12.77 26.23
CA ILE A 277 -12.70 12.23 27.17
C ILE A 277 -14.19 12.31 26.77
N ASN A 278 -14.69 13.26 25.97
CA ASN A 278 -16.10 13.29 25.54
C ASN A 278 -16.21 13.37 24.00
N ILE A 279 -16.77 12.32 23.40
CA ILE A 279 -17.14 12.32 21.99
C ILE A 279 -18.35 13.25 21.83
N SER A 280 -18.31 14.12 20.83
CA SER A 280 -19.42 15.03 20.55
C SER A 280 -20.70 14.27 20.16
N GLU A 281 -21.74 14.43 20.97
CA GLU A 281 -23.08 13.89 20.69
C GLU A 281 -23.77 14.53 19.47
N LYS A 282 -23.28 15.70 19.03
CA LYS A 282 -23.85 16.51 17.93
C LYS A 282 -24.18 15.70 16.67
N TRP A 283 -23.40 14.67 16.37
CA TRP A 283 -23.54 13.85 15.16
C TRP A 283 -23.97 12.41 15.42
N LEU A 284 -24.02 11.98 16.69
CA LEU A 284 -24.20 10.58 17.06
C LEU A 284 -25.61 10.23 17.54
N GLY A 285 -26.42 11.24 17.91
CA GLY A 285 -27.76 11.02 18.49
C GLY A 285 -27.68 10.30 19.85
N GLU A 286 -28.77 10.30 20.62
CA GLU A 286 -28.81 9.67 21.96
C GLU A 286 -28.53 8.15 21.94
N SER A 287 -28.64 7.49 20.78
CA SER A 287 -28.47 6.05 20.59
C SER A 287 -27.10 5.62 20.05
N GLY A 288 -26.18 6.54 19.73
CA GLY A 288 -24.87 6.22 19.15
C GLY A 288 -23.78 5.80 20.14
N LEU A 289 -24.05 5.82 21.45
CA LEU A 289 -23.09 5.50 22.51
C LEU A 289 -23.39 4.17 23.24
N GLU A 290 -24.52 3.52 22.96
CA GLU A 290 -24.83 2.22 23.55
C GLU A 290 -24.15 1.10 22.74
N PRO A 291 -23.34 0.23 23.37
CA PRO A 291 -22.83 -0.94 22.69
C PRO A 291 -24.00 -1.88 22.36
N ASN A 292 -24.18 -2.22 21.09
CA ASN A 292 -25.11 -3.27 20.68
C ASN A 292 -24.82 -4.54 21.50
N ARG A 293 -25.79 -4.95 22.32
CA ARG A 293 -25.79 -6.23 23.05
C ARG A 293 -25.91 -7.41 22.09
#